data_AF-A0A5J9VY45-F1
#
_entry.id   AF-A0A5J9VY45-F1
#
_cell.length_a   1.000
_cell.length_b   1.000
_cell.length_c   1.000
_cell.angle_alpha   90.00
_cell.angle_beta   90.00
_cell.angle_gamma   90.00
#
_symmetry.space_group_name_H-M   'P 1'
#
loop_
_entity.id
_entity.type
_entity.pdbx_description
1 polymer ?
#
loop_
_entity_poly.entity_id
_entity_poly.type
_entity_poly.pdbx_seq_one_letter_code
_entity_poly.pdbx_strand_id
1 'polypeptide(L)'
;MATQIESHRTGAEVVKGDAICSKKTIELLEEIGLPKGLLPLEDIQEFGYNRATGFMWLVQGKKKVEHTFKKIKQTVSYASEVTAFAEKGKLRKITGVKTKELMLWLSVVEVYIADATPEKVTFKTGTGLSDKDCNPMASQIESHRASSEVLKGDAICSKKCVELLEEIGLPKGLLPLEDIQEFGYNRATGFMWLVQGKKKVEHTFKKIKQTVSYAAEVTAFVEKGKLRKITGVKTKELMLWLSVVEVYIADATPEKVTFKTGTGLSDSFDATAFALGE
;
A
#
# COMPACT_ATOMS: atom_id res chain seq x y z
N MET A 1 -8.65 -17.80 18.98
CA MET A 1 -7.80 -16.60 18.76
C MET A 1 -7.30 -15.99 20.08
N ALA A 2 -8.13 -15.84 21.12
CA ALA A 2 -7.70 -15.31 22.43
C ALA A 2 -6.54 -16.10 23.07
N THR A 3 -6.59 -17.43 23.00
CA THR A 3 -5.57 -18.35 23.56
C THR A 3 -4.17 -18.20 22.97
N GLN A 4 -4.04 -17.69 21.74
CA GLN A 4 -2.73 -17.53 21.08
C GLN A 4 -2.04 -16.24 21.52
N ILE A 5 -2.77 -15.14 21.72
CA ILE A 5 -2.23 -13.87 22.21
C ILE A 5 -1.76 -14.00 23.67
N GLU A 6 -2.50 -14.75 24.49
CA GLU A 6 -2.17 -14.98 25.90
C GLU A 6 -0.84 -15.74 26.06
N SER A 7 -0.57 -16.70 25.16
CA SER A 7 0.70 -17.42 25.13
C SER A 7 1.91 -16.49 24.92
N HIS A 8 1.75 -15.43 24.13
CA HIS A 8 2.81 -14.45 23.88
C HIS A 8 3.04 -13.47 25.04
N ARG A 9 2.09 -13.33 25.97
CA ARG A 9 2.25 -12.52 27.19
C ARG A 9 3.09 -13.24 28.27
N THR A 10 3.17 -14.56 28.19
CA THR A 10 3.90 -15.38 29.17
C THR A 10 5.39 -15.07 29.13
N GLY A 11 5.97 -14.72 30.28
CA GLY A 11 7.39 -14.37 30.40
C GLY A 11 7.74 -12.94 29.97
N ALA A 12 6.74 -12.08 29.72
CA ALA A 12 6.97 -10.67 29.41
C ALA A 12 7.41 -9.86 30.64
N GLU A 13 8.24 -8.85 30.39
CA GLU A 13 8.44 -7.75 31.34
C GLU A 13 7.19 -6.86 31.30
N VAL A 14 6.51 -6.69 32.45
CA VAL A 14 5.30 -5.88 32.57
C VAL A 14 5.51 -4.78 33.58
N VAL A 15 5.23 -3.53 33.18
CA VAL A 15 5.28 -2.36 34.05
C VAL A 15 3.93 -1.65 34.04
N LYS A 16 3.62 -0.94 35.13
CA LYS A 16 2.38 -0.19 35.29
C LYS A 16 2.63 1.25 35.71
N GLY A 17 1.79 2.15 35.23
CA GLY A 17 1.85 3.59 35.50
C GLY A 17 2.48 4.40 34.37
N ASP A 18 1.90 5.56 34.11
CA ASP A 18 2.12 6.36 32.90
C ASP A 18 3.61 6.70 32.65
N ALA A 19 4.30 7.20 33.67
CA ALA A 19 5.70 7.60 33.54
C ALA A 19 6.64 6.44 33.19
N ILE A 20 6.49 5.28 33.85
CA ILE A 20 7.37 4.13 33.61
C ILE A 20 7.01 3.41 32.30
N CYS A 21 5.73 3.33 31.96
CA CYS A 21 5.27 2.77 30.69
C CYS A 21 5.75 3.60 29.51
N SER A 22 5.62 4.93 29.59
CA SER A 22 6.12 5.86 28.57
C SER A 22 7.63 5.71 28.38
N LYS A 23 8.39 5.66 29.47
CA LYS A 23 9.85 5.43 29.43
C LYS A 23 10.21 4.11 28.75
N LYS A 24 9.60 3.00 29.17
CA LYS A 24 9.87 1.66 28.61
C LYS A 24 9.46 1.53 27.14
N THR A 25 8.41 2.21 26.74
CA THR A 25 7.98 2.28 25.33
C THR A 25 9.03 3.00 24.48
N ILE A 26 9.54 4.14 24.95
CA ILE A 26 10.59 4.89 24.27
C ILE A 26 11.88 4.07 24.18
N GLU A 27 12.27 3.38 25.26
CA GLU A 27 13.44 2.48 25.29
C GLU A 27 13.29 1.36 24.25
N LEU A 28 12.12 0.70 24.17
CA LEU A 28 11.87 -0.32 23.17
C LEU A 28 11.94 0.22 21.74
N LEU A 29 11.31 1.37 21.47
CA LEU A 29 11.35 1.99 20.13
C LEU A 29 12.79 2.34 19.73
N GLU A 30 13.59 2.87 20.66
CA GLU A 30 15.01 3.14 20.43
C GLU A 30 15.82 1.86 20.20
N GLU A 31 15.60 0.81 21.00
CA GLU A 31 16.25 -0.50 20.88
C GLU A 31 16.02 -1.13 19.50
N ILE A 32 14.79 -1.04 19.00
CA ILE A 32 14.43 -1.55 17.67
C ILE A 32 14.69 -0.52 16.57
N GLY A 33 15.19 0.68 16.86
CA GLY A 33 15.54 1.68 15.85
C GLY A 33 14.33 2.36 15.19
N LEU A 34 13.18 2.46 15.86
CA LEU A 34 12.02 3.25 15.42
C LEU A 34 11.96 4.62 16.14
N PRO A 35 11.27 5.64 15.60
CA PRO A 35 11.23 6.95 16.23
C PRO A 35 10.49 6.93 17.56
N LYS A 36 11.08 7.56 18.58
CA LYS A 36 10.53 7.65 19.95
C LYS A 36 9.11 8.23 20.01
N GLY A 37 8.74 9.06 19.05
CA GLY A 37 7.42 9.67 18.93
C GLY A 37 6.40 8.86 18.12
N LEU A 38 6.71 7.62 17.72
CA LEU A 38 5.83 6.80 16.88
C LEU A 38 4.52 6.43 17.59
N LEU A 39 4.58 6.21 18.90
CA LEU A 39 3.44 5.86 19.75
C LEU A 39 3.24 6.95 20.81
N PRO A 40 2.71 8.14 20.42
CA PRO A 40 2.49 9.26 21.34
C PRO A 40 1.21 9.01 22.15
N LEU A 41 1.20 7.93 22.93
CA LEU A 41 0.14 7.59 23.84
C LEU A 41 0.28 8.38 25.14
N GLU A 42 -0.85 8.71 25.76
CA GLU A 42 -0.95 9.37 27.05
C GLU A 42 -1.79 8.49 27.97
N ASP A 43 -1.61 8.61 29.29
CA ASP A 43 -2.38 7.83 30.27
C ASP A 43 -2.19 6.32 30.09
N ILE A 44 -0.93 5.90 29.91
CA ILE A 44 -0.55 4.50 29.72
C ILE A 44 -0.57 3.79 31.07
N GLN A 45 -1.50 2.87 31.23
CA GLN A 45 -1.70 2.14 32.48
C GLN A 45 -0.77 0.92 32.58
N GLU A 46 -0.51 0.26 31.47
CA GLU A 46 0.31 -0.95 31.40
C GLU A 46 1.10 -0.99 30.09
N PHE A 47 2.37 -1.35 30.20
CA PHE A 47 3.21 -1.74 29.07
C PHE A 47 3.77 -3.12 29.35
N GLY A 48 3.66 -4.01 28.37
CA GLY A 48 4.27 -5.32 28.43
C GLY A 48 5.11 -5.61 27.20
N TYR A 49 6.26 -6.23 27.40
CA TYR A 49 7.14 -6.66 26.31
C TYR A 49 7.77 -8.02 26.59
N ASN A 50 7.51 -8.97 25.70
CA ASN A 50 8.13 -10.27 25.70
C ASN A 50 9.32 -10.28 24.72
N ARG A 51 10.52 -10.14 25.26
CA ARG A 51 11.78 -10.17 24.48
C ARG A 51 11.98 -11.45 23.69
N ALA A 52 11.53 -12.60 24.19
CA ALA A 52 11.70 -13.89 23.54
C ALA A 52 10.86 -14.04 22.27
N THR A 53 9.66 -13.45 22.26
CA THR A 53 8.73 -13.54 21.11
C THR A 53 8.66 -12.25 20.30
N GLY A 54 9.20 -11.14 20.81
CA GLY A 54 9.04 -9.80 20.27
C GLY A 54 7.63 -9.21 20.51
N PHE A 55 6.73 -9.92 21.18
CA PHE A 55 5.36 -9.43 21.37
C PHE A 55 5.31 -8.30 22.40
N MET A 56 4.59 -7.23 22.08
CA MET A 56 4.38 -6.10 22.96
C MET A 56 2.90 -5.69 23.04
N TRP A 57 2.53 -5.07 24.14
CA TRP A 57 1.23 -4.42 24.29
C TRP A 57 1.32 -3.15 25.13
N LEU A 58 0.36 -2.26 24.88
CA LEU A 58 0.16 -0.99 25.55
C LEU A 58 -1.32 -0.86 25.90
N VAL A 59 -1.62 -0.66 27.18
CA VAL A 59 -2.97 -0.37 27.66
C VAL A 59 -3.03 1.07 28.15
N GLN A 60 -4.00 1.84 27.66
CA GLN A 60 -4.27 3.21 28.07
C GLN A 60 -5.63 3.31 28.76
N GLY A 61 -5.79 4.28 29.67
CA GLY A 61 -7.05 4.46 30.41
C GLY A 61 -8.19 4.98 29.54
N LYS A 62 -7.88 5.69 28.46
CA LYS A 62 -8.85 6.20 27.48
C LYS A 62 -9.27 5.11 26.51
N LYS A 63 -10.58 5.01 26.23
CA LYS A 63 -11.12 4.06 25.21
C LYS A 63 -10.54 4.29 23.81
N LYS A 64 -10.21 5.54 23.49
CA LYS A 64 -9.66 5.95 22.21
C LYS A 64 -8.87 7.25 22.38
N VAL A 65 -7.68 7.30 21.79
CA VAL A 65 -6.87 8.53 21.69
C VAL A 65 -6.62 8.81 20.21
N GLU A 66 -6.76 10.07 19.80
CA GLU A 66 -6.39 10.52 18.45
C GLU A 66 -5.20 11.46 18.53
N HIS A 67 -4.21 11.24 17.68
CA HIS A 67 -3.04 12.08 17.56
C HIS A 67 -2.89 12.54 16.10
N THR A 68 -2.54 13.82 15.90
CA THR A 68 -2.23 14.34 14.57
C THR A 68 -0.75 14.65 14.45
N PHE A 69 -0.06 13.89 13.61
CA PHE A 69 1.32 14.14 13.24
C PHE A 69 1.38 15.36 12.32
N LYS A 70 1.60 16.54 12.91
CA LYS A 70 1.52 17.85 12.22
C LYS A 70 2.38 17.92 10.96
N LYS A 71 3.59 17.35 10.96
CA LYS A 71 4.52 17.38 9.82
C LYS A 71 3.97 16.69 8.58
N ILE A 72 3.29 15.56 8.76
CA ILE A 72 2.71 14.76 7.66
C ILE A 72 1.19 14.97 7.51
N LYS A 73 0.60 15.84 8.34
CA LYS A 73 -0.85 16.13 8.39
C LYS A 73 -1.71 14.86 8.48
N GLN A 74 -1.19 13.84 9.18
CA GLN A 74 -1.84 12.54 9.31
C GLN A 74 -2.43 12.38 10.71
N THR A 75 -3.70 12.01 10.78
CA THR A 75 -4.39 11.69 12.04
C THR A 75 -4.42 10.18 12.24
N VAL A 76 -3.96 9.74 13.40
CA VAL A 76 -3.93 8.34 13.83
C VAL A 76 -4.76 8.21 15.10
N SER A 77 -5.49 7.11 15.21
CA SER A 77 -6.26 6.73 16.37
C SER A 77 -5.68 5.46 16.98
N TYR A 78 -5.61 5.46 18.31
CA TYR A 78 -5.19 4.34 19.14
C TYR A 78 -6.37 3.89 20.01
N ALA A 79 -6.65 2.59 20.02
CA ALA A 79 -7.65 1.96 20.88
C ALA A 79 -7.11 1.81 22.32
N SER A 80 -7.98 1.42 23.26
CA SER A 80 -7.59 1.20 24.67
C SER A 80 -6.43 0.22 24.84
N GLU A 81 -6.30 -0.75 23.92
CA GLU A 81 -5.17 -1.65 23.85
C GLU A 81 -4.56 -1.63 22.44
N VAL A 82 -3.25 -1.46 22.37
CA VAL A 82 -2.45 -1.57 21.15
C VAL A 82 -1.49 -2.74 21.32
N THR A 83 -1.44 -3.64 20.34
CA THR A 83 -0.49 -4.78 20.35
C THR A 83 0.30 -4.86 19.06
N ALA A 84 1.51 -5.40 19.11
CA ALA A 84 2.35 -5.60 17.93
C ALA A 84 3.45 -6.65 18.21
N PHE A 85 4.09 -7.14 17.15
CA PHE A 85 5.38 -7.82 17.23
C PHE A 85 6.48 -6.85 16.81
N ALA A 86 7.42 -6.61 17.72
CA ALA A 86 8.57 -5.73 17.54
C ALA A 86 9.79 -6.50 17.02
N GLU A 87 10.38 -5.95 15.97
CA GLU A 87 11.57 -6.44 15.28
C GLU A 87 12.47 -5.24 14.96
N LYS A 88 13.75 -5.47 14.68
CA LYS A 88 14.66 -4.39 14.29
C LYS A 88 14.09 -3.63 13.08
N GLY A 89 13.88 -2.33 13.26
CA GLY A 89 13.34 -1.38 12.31
C GLY A 89 11.84 -1.52 12.04
N LYS A 90 11.08 -2.33 12.81
CA LYS A 90 9.74 -2.75 12.40
C LYS A 90 8.80 -3.15 13.54
N LEU A 91 7.53 -2.78 13.40
CA LEU A 91 6.38 -3.33 14.12
C LEU A 91 5.45 -4.03 13.12
N ARG A 92 5.04 -5.26 13.38
CA ARG A 92 4.10 -6.01 12.52
C ARG A 92 2.93 -6.60 13.29
N LYS A 93 1.88 -6.98 12.56
CA LYS A 93 0.60 -7.48 13.10
C LYS A 93 0.02 -6.52 14.14
N ILE A 94 0.13 -5.24 13.85
CA ILE A 94 -0.34 -4.18 14.73
C ILE A 94 -1.87 -4.29 14.87
N THR A 95 -2.36 -4.19 16.10
CA THR A 95 -3.79 -4.08 16.41
C THR A 95 -4.04 -2.82 17.24
N GLY A 96 -5.28 -2.31 17.19
CA GLY A 96 -5.67 -1.13 17.95
C GLY A 96 -5.21 0.21 17.35
N VAL A 97 -4.45 0.21 16.24
CA VAL A 97 -4.03 1.44 15.57
C VAL A 97 -4.79 1.62 14.26
N LYS A 98 -5.37 2.80 14.06
CA LYS A 98 -6.06 3.19 12.81
C LYS A 98 -5.55 4.53 12.31
N THR A 99 -5.46 4.70 11.00
CA THR A 99 -5.12 5.97 10.37
C THR A 99 -6.33 6.53 9.63
N LYS A 100 -6.53 7.84 9.67
CA LYS A 100 -7.64 8.51 8.96
C LYS A 100 -7.22 8.86 7.54
N GLU A 101 -7.80 8.18 6.56
CA GLU A 101 -7.51 8.41 5.15
C GLU A 101 -8.81 8.50 4.36
N LEU A 102 -8.95 9.55 3.54
CA LEU A 102 -10.17 9.78 2.73
C LEU A 102 -11.47 9.72 3.56
N MET A 103 -11.42 10.25 4.79
CA MET A 103 -12.50 10.21 5.79
C MET A 103 -12.83 8.81 6.37
N LEU A 104 -12.08 7.77 5.98
CA LEU A 104 -12.20 6.41 6.52
C LEU A 104 -11.12 6.14 7.56
N TRP A 105 -11.45 5.29 8.54
CA TRP A 105 -10.50 4.80 9.53
C TRP A 105 -9.96 3.44 9.12
N LEU A 106 -8.70 3.40 8.70
CA LEU A 106 -8.05 2.19 8.19
C LEU A 106 -7.13 1.58 9.24
N SER A 107 -7.19 0.28 9.45
CA SER A 107 -6.32 -0.42 10.40
C SER A 107 -4.88 -0.44 9.89
N VAL A 108 -3.96 0.07 10.70
CA VAL A 108 -2.51 -0.04 10.48
C VAL A 108 -2.07 -1.41 10.97
N VAL A 109 -1.42 -2.19 10.11
CA VAL A 109 -0.99 -3.57 10.40
C VAL A 109 0.52 -3.73 10.47
N GLU A 110 1.27 -2.80 9.89
CA GLU A 110 2.74 -2.81 9.87
C GLU A 110 3.27 -1.37 9.86
N VAL A 111 4.37 -1.16 10.58
CA VAL A 111 5.19 0.05 10.53
C VAL A 111 6.64 -0.37 10.42
N TYR A 112 7.41 0.23 9.51
CA TYR A 112 8.82 -0.10 9.38
C TYR A 112 9.64 1.06 8.83
N ILE A 113 10.95 1.01 9.05
CA ILE A 113 11.93 1.83 8.37
C ILE A 113 12.59 0.95 7.30
N ALA A 114 12.59 1.40 6.05
CA ALA A 114 13.26 0.69 4.98
C ALA A 114 14.78 0.89 5.08
N ASP A 115 15.55 -0.20 4.94
CA ASP A 115 17.03 -0.15 5.02
C ASP A 115 17.66 0.84 4.02
N ALA A 116 16.99 1.08 2.88
CA ALA A 116 17.44 2.03 1.86
C ALA A 116 17.21 3.50 2.25
N THR A 117 16.33 3.80 3.21
CA THR A 117 15.96 5.16 3.64
C THR A 117 15.74 5.20 5.16
N PRO A 118 16.80 5.17 5.98
CA PRO A 118 16.70 5.06 7.44
C PRO A 118 15.97 6.24 8.11
N GLU A 119 15.80 7.35 7.38
CA GLU A 119 15.12 8.55 7.87
C GLU A 119 13.59 8.48 7.74
N LYS A 120 13.05 7.44 7.09
CA LYS A 120 11.64 7.37 6.72
C LYS A 120 10.92 6.19 7.35
N VAL A 121 9.81 6.48 8.02
CA VAL A 121 8.88 5.48 8.56
C VAL A 121 7.73 5.27 7.58
N THR A 122 7.48 4.02 7.22
CA THR A 122 6.38 3.60 6.36
C THR A 122 5.32 2.85 7.15
N PHE A 123 4.04 3.15 6.87
CA PHE A 123 2.87 2.54 7.49
C PHE A 123 2.10 1.73 6.45
N LYS A 124 1.89 0.43 6.69
CA LYS A 124 0.97 -0.37 5.87
C LYS A 124 -0.37 -0.52 6.57
N THR A 125 -1.43 -0.28 5.82
CA THR A 125 -2.79 -0.60 6.22
C THR A 125 -3.16 -2.00 5.76
N GLY A 126 -4.00 -2.71 6.53
CA GLY A 126 -4.46 -4.07 6.19
C GLY A 126 -5.26 -4.13 4.88
N THR A 127 -5.66 -2.96 4.40
CA THR A 127 -6.41 -2.71 3.18
C THR A 127 -5.57 -1.90 2.19
N GLY A 128 -4.24 -2.06 2.12
CA GLY A 128 -3.37 -1.58 1.01
C GLY A 128 -3.55 -0.13 0.51
N LEU A 129 -4.15 0.76 1.31
CA LEU A 129 -4.65 2.08 0.88
C LEU A 129 -3.66 3.20 1.19
N SER A 130 -2.73 2.95 2.08
CA SER A 130 -1.77 3.94 2.56
C SER A 130 -0.39 3.74 1.91
N ASP A 131 -0.32 3.84 0.58
CA ASP A 131 0.91 4.31 -0.08
C ASP A 131 0.90 5.85 -0.12
N LYS A 132 0.63 6.49 1.03
CA LYS A 132 0.90 7.92 1.22
C LYS A 132 2.18 8.08 1.98
N ASP A 133 3.24 8.06 1.19
CA ASP A 133 4.59 8.24 1.64
C ASP A 133 5.38 8.75 0.43
N CYS A 134 6.02 9.92 0.53
CA CYS A 134 6.93 10.45 -0.50
C CYS A 134 7.87 9.34 -0.99
N ASN A 135 7.59 8.85 -2.18
CA ASN A 135 8.10 7.67 -2.88
C ASN A 135 9.40 7.01 -2.33
N PRO A 136 9.33 5.92 -1.53
CA PRO A 136 10.45 5.02 -1.32
C PRO A 136 10.57 3.98 -2.46
N MET A 137 9.60 3.95 -3.39
CA MET A 137 9.60 3.10 -4.58
C MET A 137 10.58 3.61 -5.64
N ALA A 138 10.94 4.91 -5.65
CA ALA A 138 11.83 5.49 -6.66
C ALA A 138 13.19 4.77 -6.74
N SER A 139 13.77 4.41 -5.59
CA SER A 139 15.08 3.73 -5.55
C SER A 139 15.02 2.25 -6.00
N GLN A 140 13.89 1.57 -5.80
CA GLN A 140 13.68 0.20 -6.31
C GLN A 140 13.25 0.21 -7.79
N ILE A 141 12.41 1.16 -8.21
CA ILE A 141 12.01 1.37 -9.60
C ILE A 141 13.25 1.60 -10.48
N GLU A 142 14.18 2.46 -10.07
CA GLU A 142 15.40 2.74 -10.85
C GLU A 142 16.22 1.46 -11.11
N SER A 143 16.35 0.60 -10.09
CA SER A 143 17.03 -0.70 -10.24
C SER A 143 16.30 -1.65 -11.20
N HIS A 144 14.97 -1.59 -11.24
CA HIS A 144 14.16 -2.36 -12.19
C HIS A 144 14.16 -1.75 -13.60
N ARG A 145 14.45 -0.46 -13.75
CA ARG A 145 14.60 0.18 -15.06
C ARG A 145 15.92 -0.20 -15.76
N ALA A 146 16.93 -0.64 -15.01
CA ALA A 146 18.19 -1.14 -15.59
C ALA A 146 17.92 -2.28 -16.60
N SER A 147 18.54 -2.18 -17.78
CA SER A 147 18.39 -3.16 -18.88
C SER A 147 16.98 -3.31 -19.47
N SER A 148 16.12 -2.30 -19.30
CA SER A 148 14.79 -2.28 -19.93
C SER A 148 14.84 -1.88 -21.40
N GLU A 149 13.90 -2.39 -22.19
CA GLU A 149 13.56 -1.79 -23.47
C GLU A 149 12.79 -0.50 -23.18
N VAL A 150 13.35 0.65 -23.55
CA VAL A 150 12.72 1.97 -23.39
C VAL A 150 12.46 2.57 -24.75
N LEU A 151 11.20 2.89 -24.99
CA LEU A 151 10.70 3.46 -26.23
C LEU A 151 10.11 4.83 -25.96
N LYS A 152 10.23 5.73 -26.94
CA LYS A 152 9.73 7.10 -26.85
C LYS A 152 8.88 7.45 -28.06
N GLY A 153 7.87 8.27 -27.83
CA GLY A 153 6.94 8.74 -28.84
C GLY A 153 5.66 7.91 -28.92
N ASP A 154 4.54 8.62 -29.03
CA ASP A 154 3.17 8.12 -28.86
C ASP A 154 2.87 6.87 -29.69
N ALA A 155 3.03 6.93 -31.02
CA ALA A 155 2.67 5.82 -31.89
C ALA A 155 3.42 4.51 -31.57
N ILE A 156 4.72 4.59 -31.24
CA ILE A 156 5.54 3.42 -30.94
C ILE A 156 5.21 2.89 -29.54
N CYS A 157 5.06 3.78 -28.56
CA CYS A 157 4.72 3.41 -27.20
C CYS A 157 3.32 2.78 -27.10
N SER A 158 2.33 3.37 -27.75
CA SER A 158 0.95 2.84 -27.82
C SER A 158 0.92 1.45 -28.45
N LYS A 159 1.63 1.27 -29.57
CA LYS A 159 1.75 -0.05 -30.22
C LYS A 159 2.36 -1.10 -29.28
N LYS A 160 3.43 -0.75 -28.58
CA LYS A 160 4.15 -1.66 -27.68
C LYS A 160 3.39 -2.00 -26.41
N CYS A 161 2.63 -1.05 -25.89
CA CYS A 161 1.69 -1.29 -24.80
C CYS A 161 0.62 -2.33 -25.21
N VAL A 162 0.05 -2.19 -26.41
CA VAL A 162 -0.93 -3.15 -26.96
C VAL A 162 -0.30 -4.53 -27.16
N GLU A 163 0.90 -4.61 -27.75
CA GLU A 163 1.64 -5.86 -27.93
C GLU A 163 1.87 -6.56 -26.58
N LEU A 164 2.27 -5.82 -25.54
CA LEU A 164 2.49 -6.38 -24.21
C LEU A 164 1.19 -6.90 -23.58
N LEU A 165 0.09 -6.12 -23.64
CA LEU A 165 -1.20 -6.55 -23.10
C LEU A 165 -1.69 -7.82 -23.81
N GLU A 166 -1.52 -7.91 -25.12
CA GLU A 166 -1.82 -9.12 -25.89
C GLU A 166 -0.91 -10.29 -25.51
N GLU A 167 0.40 -10.07 -25.37
CA GLU A 167 1.39 -11.08 -24.97
C GLU A 167 1.02 -11.74 -23.63
N ILE A 168 0.54 -10.95 -22.68
CA ILE A 168 0.11 -11.44 -21.37
C ILE A 168 -1.35 -11.86 -21.31
N GLY A 169 -2.12 -11.71 -22.38
CA GLY A 169 -3.53 -12.11 -22.43
C GLY A 169 -4.48 -11.19 -21.68
N LEU A 170 -4.15 -9.92 -21.52
CA LEU A 170 -5.07 -8.88 -21.03
C LEU A 170 -5.74 -8.11 -22.19
N PRO A 171 -6.89 -7.46 -21.96
CA PRO A 171 -7.54 -6.68 -23.00
C PRO A 171 -6.66 -5.52 -23.49
N LYS A 172 -6.60 -5.35 -24.80
CA LYS A 172 -5.71 -4.37 -25.46
C LYS A 172 -6.08 -2.90 -25.17
N GLY A 173 -7.31 -2.63 -24.75
CA GLY A 173 -7.80 -1.29 -24.38
C GLY A 173 -7.78 -1.01 -22.88
N LEU A 174 -7.09 -1.84 -22.09
CA LEU A 174 -7.06 -1.71 -20.63
C LEU A 174 -6.39 -0.41 -20.14
N LEU A 175 -5.43 0.11 -20.90
CA LEU A 175 -4.66 1.31 -20.56
C LEU A 175 -4.98 2.45 -21.54
N PRO A 176 -4.87 3.72 -21.12
CA PRO A 176 -5.05 4.86 -22.02
C PRO A 176 -3.84 4.94 -22.95
N LEU A 177 -4.09 5.01 -24.25
CA LEU A 177 -3.06 4.97 -25.30
C LEU A 177 -2.93 6.30 -26.04
N GLU A 178 -3.19 7.41 -25.34
CA GLU A 178 -3.08 8.77 -25.90
C GLU A 178 -1.97 9.56 -25.20
N ASP A 179 -1.14 10.23 -26.01
CA ASP A 179 -0.07 11.11 -25.54
C ASP A 179 0.96 10.37 -24.67
N ILE A 180 1.32 9.14 -25.06
CA ILE A 180 2.35 8.35 -24.38
C ILE A 180 3.73 8.83 -24.83
N GLN A 181 4.49 9.40 -23.90
CA GLN A 181 5.81 9.95 -24.16
C GLN A 181 6.90 8.88 -24.03
N GLU A 182 6.73 7.95 -23.09
CA GLU A 182 7.69 6.89 -22.82
C GLU A 182 6.98 5.60 -22.41
N PHE A 183 7.47 4.48 -22.93
CA PHE A 183 7.11 3.14 -22.49
C PHE A 183 8.38 2.38 -22.15
N GLY A 184 8.42 1.77 -20.98
CA GLY A 184 9.53 0.94 -20.56
C GLY A 184 9.07 -0.42 -20.10
N TYR A 185 9.81 -1.47 -20.50
CA TYR A 185 9.56 -2.81 -20.03
C TYR A 185 10.86 -3.58 -19.80
N ASN A 186 11.04 -4.05 -18.58
CA ASN A 186 12.10 -4.98 -18.19
C ASN A 186 11.54 -6.40 -18.17
N ARG A 187 11.82 -7.17 -19.23
CA ARG A 187 11.41 -8.58 -19.33
C ARG A 187 12.00 -9.47 -18.23
N ALA A 188 13.19 -9.17 -17.73
CA ALA A 188 13.85 -9.98 -16.70
C ALA A 188 13.19 -9.84 -15.33
N THR A 189 12.70 -8.65 -14.99
CA THR A 189 12.04 -8.37 -13.70
C THR A 189 10.52 -8.34 -13.79
N GLY A 190 9.97 -8.30 -15.01
CA GLY A 190 8.55 -8.07 -15.29
C GLY A 190 8.11 -6.63 -15.01
N PHE A 191 9.02 -5.71 -14.70
CA PHE A 191 8.64 -4.34 -14.37
C PHE A 191 8.35 -3.52 -15.63
N MET A 192 7.23 -2.80 -15.63
CA MET A 192 6.87 -1.88 -16.71
C MET A 192 6.51 -0.50 -16.19
N TRP A 193 6.66 0.50 -17.05
CA TRP A 193 6.13 1.84 -16.82
C TRP A 193 5.68 2.50 -18.11
N LEU A 194 4.78 3.46 -17.94
CA LEU A 194 4.22 4.27 -19.01
C LEU A 194 4.13 5.71 -18.53
N VAL A 195 4.70 6.63 -19.31
CA VAL A 195 4.69 8.08 -19.03
C VAL A 195 3.82 8.78 -20.06
N GLN A 196 2.85 9.55 -19.59
CA GLN A 196 1.93 10.35 -20.42
C GLN A 196 2.34 11.82 -20.38
N GLY A 197 2.11 12.56 -21.46
CA GLY A 197 2.39 14.00 -21.51
C GLY A 197 1.49 14.82 -20.57
N LYS A 198 0.27 14.34 -20.33
CA LYS A 198 -0.68 14.95 -19.38
C LYS A 198 -0.40 14.51 -17.94
N LYS A 199 -0.50 15.46 -17.01
CA LYS A 199 -0.34 15.20 -15.56
C LYS A 199 -1.36 14.21 -14.99
N LYS A 200 -2.54 14.16 -15.59
CA LYS A 200 -3.65 13.28 -15.21
C LYS A 200 -4.56 13.12 -16.43
N VAL A 201 -4.93 11.88 -16.72
CA VAL A 201 -5.93 11.54 -17.74
C VAL A 201 -7.07 10.81 -17.06
N GLU A 202 -8.31 11.17 -17.38
CA GLU A 202 -9.49 10.41 -16.96
C GLU A 202 -10.10 9.77 -18.20
N HIS A 203 -10.46 8.49 -18.07
CA HIS A 203 -11.10 7.71 -19.11
C HIS A 203 -12.34 7.04 -18.51
N THR A 204 -13.42 6.96 -19.29
CA THR A 204 -14.64 6.28 -18.88
C THR A 204 -14.92 5.14 -19.82
N PHE A 205 -14.80 3.91 -19.29
CA PHE A 205 -15.18 2.70 -20.01
C PHE A 205 -16.70 2.65 -20.13
N LYS A 206 -17.24 2.99 -21.30
CA LYS A 206 -18.67 3.26 -21.49
C LYS A 206 -19.55 2.06 -21.17
N LYS A 207 -19.11 0.85 -21.54
CA LYS A 207 -19.82 -0.41 -21.33
C LYS A 207 -20.11 -0.71 -19.86
N ILE A 208 -19.19 -0.33 -18.97
CA ILE A 208 -19.32 -0.55 -17.51
C ILE A 208 -19.60 0.73 -16.73
N LYS A 209 -19.67 1.88 -17.42
CA LYS A 209 -19.86 3.22 -16.86
C LYS A 209 -18.86 3.55 -15.75
N GLN A 210 -17.65 2.99 -15.84
CA GLN A 210 -16.61 3.15 -14.83
C GLN A 210 -15.61 4.21 -15.27
N THR A 211 -15.43 5.24 -14.45
CA THR A 211 -14.41 6.26 -14.67
C THR A 211 -13.13 5.87 -13.93
N VAL A 212 -12.03 5.83 -14.69
CA VAL A 212 -10.68 5.54 -14.21
C VAL A 212 -9.80 6.75 -14.47
N SER A 213 -8.93 7.07 -13.52
CA SER A 213 -7.93 8.11 -13.61
C SER A 213 -6.55 7.49 -13.66
N TYR A 214 -5.74 8.00 -14.57
CA TYR A 214 -4.34 7.67 -14.75
C TYR A 214 -3.49 8.89 -14.42
N ALA A 215 -2.41 8.67 -13.67
CA ALA A 215 -1.41 9.68 -13.36
C ALA A 215 -0.43 9.85 -14.52
N ALA A 216 0.43 10.88 -14.44
CA ALA A 216 1.49 11.12 -15.41
C ALA A 216 2.40 9.91 -15.65
N GLU A 217 2.66 9.12 -14.60
CA GLU A 217 3.38 7.85 -14.70
C GLU A 217 2.52 6.74 -14.10
N VAL A 218 2.41 5.64 -14.84
CA VAL A 218 1.78 4.38 -14.42
C VAL A 218 2.86 3.31 -14.40
N THR A 219 2.94 2.54 -13.32
CA THR A 219 3.90 1.42 -13.20
C THR A 219 3.19 0.15 -12.77
N ALA A 220 3.74 -1.01 -13.14
CA ALA A 220 3.23 -2.30 -12.72
C ALA A 220 4.30 -3.38 -12.84
N PHE A 221 4.08 -4.52 -12.17
CA PHE A 221 4.75 -5.77 -12.48
C PHE A 221 3.82 -6.65 -13.31
N VAL A 222 4.39 -7.19 -14.38
CA VAL A 222 3.73 -7.95 -15.43
C VAL A 222 3.89 -9.44 -15.16
N GLU A 223 2.78 -10.15 -15.22
CA GLU A 223 2.69 -11.61 -15.15
C GLU A 223 1.69 -12.09 -16.23
N LYS A 224 1.73 -13.38 -16.57
CA LYS A 224 0.74 -13.94 -17.50
C LYS A 224 -0.67 -13.75 -16.93
N GLY A 225 -1.53 -13.08 -17.68
CA GLY A 225 -2.92 -12.76 -17.33
C GLY A 225 -3.07 -11.73 -16.23
N LYS A 226 -1.99 -11.03 -15.80
CA LYS A 226 -2.03 -10.19 -14.61
C LYS A 226 -1.06 -9.01 -14.63
N LEU A 227 -1.53 -7.88 -14.13
CA LEU A 227 -0.72 -6.75 -13.67
C LEU A 227 -0.86 -6.64 -12.15
N ARG A 228 0.25 -6.51 -11.43
CA ARG A 228 0.26 -6.39 -9.96
C ARG A 228 1.12 -5.22 -9.50
N LYS A 229 0.88 -4.78 -8.26
CA LYS A 229 1.52 -3.59 -7.65
C LYS A 229 1.40 -2.37 -8.57
N ILE A 230 0.22 -2.21 -9.14
CA ILE A 230 -0.08 -1.10 -10.05
C ILE A 230 0.01 0.20 -9.27
N THR A 231 0.68 1.20 -9.84
CA THR A 231 0.67 2.58 -9.33
C THR A 231 0.19 3.54 -10.41
N GLY A 232 -0.30 4.70 -10.00
CA GLY A 232 -0.78 5.72 -10.93
C GLY A 232 -2.17 5.47 -11.50
N VAL A 233 -2.87 4.39 -11.13
CA VAL A 233 -4.24 4.10 -11.59
C VAL A 233 -5.22 4.19 -10.43
N LYS A 234 -6.33 4.91 -10.63
CA LYS A 234 -7.42 5.03 -9.66
C LYS A 234 -8.77 4.82 -10.32
N THR A 235 -9.67 4.13 -9.64
CA THR A 235 -11.06 3.93 -10.06
C THR A 235 -12.00 4.74 -9.18
N LYS A 236 -13.12 5.22 -9.73
CA LYS A 236 -14.13 5.96 -8.97
C LYS A 236 -15.23 5.02 -8.46
N GLU A 237 -15.16 4.64 -7.20
CA GLU A 237 -16.14 3.76 -6.54
C GLU A 237 -16.78 4.48 -5.35
N LEU A 238 -18.10 4.36 -5.19
CA LEU A 238 -18.85 4.97 -4.06
C LEU A 238 -18.52 6.46 -3.84
N MET A 239 -18.33 7.21 -4.93
CA MET A 239 -17.90 8.62 -4.95
C MET A 239 -16.46 8.90 -4.48
N LEU A 240 -15.65 7.88 -4.22
CA LEU A 240 -14.24 7.96 -3.82
C LEU A 240 -13.31 7.48 -4.95
N TRP A 241 -12.11 8.06 -5.03
CA TRP A 241 -11.05 7.58 -5.90
C TRP A 241 -10.18 6.57 -5.16
N LEU A 242 -10.26 5.30 -5.55
CA LEU A 242 -9.51 4.20 -4.95
C LEU A 242 -8.38 3.76 -5.88
N SER A 243 -7.19 3.54 -5.32
CA SER A 243 -6.04 3.05 -6.10
C SER A 243 -6.28 1.61 -6.55
N VAL A 244 -6.12 1.34 -7.84
CA VAL A 244 -6.11 -0.01 -8.39
C VAL A 244 -4.70 -0.57 -8.20
N VAL A 245 -4.58 -1.74 -7.57
CA VAL A 245 -3.29 -2.37 -7.24
C VAL A 245 -3.06 -3.67 -8.00
N GLU A 246 -4.12 -4.34 -8.46
CA GLU A 246 -4.02 -5.49 -9.35
C GLU A 246 -5.13 -5.47 -10.41
N VAL A 247 -4.80 -6.00 -11.58
CA VAL A 247 -5.75 -6.38 -12.63
C VAL A 247 -5.39 -7.76 -13.12
N TYR A 248 -6.35 -8.67 -13.22
CA TYR A 248 -6.09 -10.03 -13.70
C TYR A 248 -7.30 -10.68 -14.34
N ILE A 249 -7.03 -11.71 -15.16
CA ILE A 249 -8.02 -12.66 -15.62
C ILE A 249 -7.84 -13.95 -14.81
N ALA A 250 -8.93 -14.45 -14.23
CA ALA A 250 -8.89 -15.69 -13.47
C ALA A 250 -9.06 -16.88 -14.42
N ASP A 251 -8.30 -17.96 -14.19
CA ASP A 251 -8.40 -19.19 -15.01
C ASP A 251 -9.82 -19.78 -15.02
N ALA A 252 -10.58 -19.59 -13.93
CA ALA A 252 -11.96 -20.05 -13.82
C ALA A 252 -12.97 -19.24 -14.65
N THR A 253 -12.62 -18.01 -15.04
CA THR A 253 -13.48 -17.08 -15.80
C THR A 253 -12.63 -16.28 -16.80
N PRO A 254 -12.09 -16.94 -17.85
CA PRO A 254 -11.16 -16.32 -18.80
C PRO A 254 -11.76 -15.16 -19.59
N GLU A 255 -13.08 -15.05 -19.62
CA GLU A 255 -13.85 -13.98 -20.27
C GLU A 255 -13.96 -12.71 -19.42
N LYS A 256 -13.54 -12.74 -18.14
CA LYS A 256 -13.67 -11.63 -17.20
C LYS A 256 -12.35 -11.08 -16.73
N VAL A 257 -12.30 -9.75 -16.60
CA VAL A 257 -11.19 -9.01 -16.03
C VAL A 257 -11.59 -8.54 -14.65
N THR A 258 -10.76 -8.86 -13.66
CA THR A 258 -10.96 -8.48 -12.27
C THR A 258 -9.98 -7.38 -11.89
N PHE A 259 -10.50 -6.32 -11.27
CA PHE A 259 -9.74 -5.23 -10.71
C PHE A 259 -9.76 -5.39 -9.19
N LYS A 260 -8.61 -5.21 -8.56
CA LYS A 260 -8.51 -5.11 -7.09
C LYS A 260 -8.00 -3.74 -6.72
N THR A 261 -8.70 -3.11 -5.80
CA THR A 261 -8.25 -1.86 -5.20
C THR A 261 -7.35 -2.14 -4.00
N GLY A 262 -6.56 -1.15 -3.62
CA GLY A 262 -5.75 -1.20 -2.40
C GLY A 262 -6.62 -1.65 -1.22
N THR A 263 -7.87 -1.15 -1.16
CA THR A 263 -8.84 -1.40 -0.07
C THR A 263 -9.18 -2.88 0.17
N GLY A 264 -8.89 -3.77 -0.80
CA GLY A 264 -9.36 -5.14 -0.83
C GLY A 264 -10.71 -5.33 -1.55
N LEU A 265 -11.37 -4.25 -1.98
CA LEU A 265 -12.51 -4.33 -2.89
C LEU A 265 -12.06 -4.88 -4.25
N SER A 266 -12.92 -5.69 -4.85
CA SER A 266 -12.70 -6.28 -6.16
C SER A 266 -13.97 -6.31 -6.99
N ASP A 267 -13.86 -5.88 -8.23
CA ASP A 267 -14.93 -5.95 -9.22
C ASP A 267 -14.47 -6.70 -10.46
N SER A 268 -15.38 -7.44 -11.08
CA SER A 268 -15.12 -8.23 -12.28
C SER A 268 -16.10 -7.87 -13.38
N PHE A 269 -15.56 -7.62 -14.58
CA PHE A 269 -16.32 -7.18 -15.74
C PHE A 269 -15.95 -8.02 -16.96
N ASP A 270 -16.83 -8.07 -17.96
CA ASP A 270 -16.51 -8.72 -19.23
C ASP A 270 -15.31 -8.06 -19.90
N ALA A 271 -14.35 -8.86 -20.38
CA ALA A 271 -13.11 -8.39 -20.99
C ALA A 271 -13.36 -7.49 -22.21
N THR A 272 -14.49 -7.69 -22.90
CA THR A 272 -14.92 -6.89 -24.05
C THR A 272 -15.28 -5.45 -23.70
N ALA A 273 -15.44 -5.13 -22.41
CA ALA A 273 -15.59 -3.76 -21.92
C ALA A 273 -14.30 -2.93 -22.01
N PHE A 274 -13.15 -3.60 -22.20
CA PHE A 274 -11.81 -3.00 -22.26
C PHE A 274 -11.14 -3.30 -23.61
N ALA A 275 -11.95 -3.47 -24.67
CA ALA A 275 -11.42 -3.59 -26.03
C ALA A 275 -10.84 -2.24 -26.48
N LEU A 276 -9.95 -2.28 -27.48
CA LEU A 276 -9.39 -1.06 -28.07
C LEU A 276 -10.51 -0.15 -28.60
N GLY A 277 -10.53 1.11 -28.17
CA GLY A 277 -11.46 2.13 -28.63
C GLY A 277 -12.78 2.24 -27.84
N GLU A 278 -12.96 1.45 -26.78
CA GLU A 278 -14.12 1.54 -25.86
C GLU A 278 -14.08 2.72 -24.89
#